data_AF-A0A353P226-F1
#
_entry.id   AF-A0A353P226-F1
#
_cell.length_a   1.000
_cell.length_b   1.000
_cell.length_c   1.000
_cell.angle_alpha   90.00
_cell.angle_beta   90.00
_cell.angle_gamma   90.00
#
_symmetry.space_group_name_H-M   'P 1'
#
loop_
_entity.id
_entity.type
_entity.pdbx_description
1 polymer ?
#
loop_
_entity_poly.entity_id
_entity_poly.type
_entity_poly.pdbx_seq_one_letter_code
_entity_poly.pdbx_strand_id
1 'polypeptide(L)'
;MKTQLIIFTMLSGLIFSNSPAQTDNNNFLFRDTSLPMEKRIEDLISRMTIEEKILQMCNDSAGIERLGIPPYFWWNECVHGVMGRDVTVFPHAIALAAMWNPDLLYKIATATSDEARAVYRPDGSNGGIGSGGLTYWSPMINMARDPRWGRTQESYGEDPYLAGRLGVVFVKGLQGDDPKYLKLVATPKHFAANNEEYRRHSGSSEVPEQVLQEYYLPHFKVCIVEGKAHSIMGAYNAVNGIPCCANSRLLIDILRGEWGFDGIVVSDCGAITDIHANHHYVATPEEAAAAALKAGCDLNCGTAPKQYVNDYVLKAMDKGLVSQDEIDLALSRILRARFKLGMFDPFDSVPYNRIPKSVVDSPEHRQLARQASCESIVLLKNENNFLPLDKSKIKSIAVIGPYANVLYLGNYSGKPTRGVTIFEGIKNNTGSNVEVKYALGCARTGNLEPIESIYLKTEDGKRGLKGEYFDNKDFQGTAKIIRIDEKIQFDWGDTAPVSELNKDNF
;
A
#
# COMPACT_ATOMS: atom_id res chain seq x y z
N MET A 1 -5.73 5.50 -79.15
CA MET A 1 -5.21 5.83 -77.80
C MET A 1 -4.82 4.53 -77.13
N LYS A 2 -3.61 4.49 -76.58
CA LYS A 2 -2.84 3.29 -76.26
C LYS A 2 -3.40 2.53 -75.04
N THR A 3 -3.57 1.23 -75.20
CA THR A 3 -3.79 0.23 -74.15
C THR A 3 -2.49 0.05 -73.36
N GLN A 4 -2.49 0.29 -72.05
CA GLN A 4 -1.37 -0.06 -71.17
C GLN A 4 -1.73 -1.31 -70.38
N LEU A 5 -1.00 -2.38 -70.70
CA LEU A 5 -0.93 -3.65 -70.00
C LEU A 5 0.15 -3.51 -68.93
N ILE A 6 -0.20 -3.56 -67.64
CA ILE A 6 0.77 -3.62 -66.54
C ILE A 6 0.84 -5.08 -66.06
N ILE A 7 2.00 -5.66 -66.28
CA ILE A 7 2.41 -7.01 -65.87
C ILE A 7 2.71 -7.00 -64.37
N PHE A 8 2.05 -7.88 -63.62
CA PHE A 8 2.40 -8.15 -62.21
C PHE A 8 3.50 -9.21 -62.17
N THR A 9 4.72 -8.80 -61.83
CA THR A 9 5.85 -9.69 -61.58
C THR A 9 5.76 -10.17 -60.12
N MET A 10 5.53 -11.48 -59.91
CA MET A 10 5.69 -12.11 -58.59
C MET A 10 7.17 -12.14 -58.21
N LEU A 11 7.59 -11.30 -57.26
CA LEU A 11 8.86 -11.48 -56.56
C LEU A 11 8.63 -12.41 -55.36
N SER A 12 9.17 -13.62 -55.43
CA SER A 12 9.28 -14.53 -54.30
C SER A 12 10.37 -14.03 -53.34
N GLY A 13 9.98 -13.20 -52.38
CA GLY A 13 10.81 -12.83 -51.25
C GLY A 13 10.82 -13.93 -50.20
N LEU A 14 11.96 -14.58 -50.01
CA LEU A 14 12.25 -15.44 -48.87
C LEU A 14 12.03 -14.66 -47.57
N ILE A 15 10.96 -15.00 -46.84
CA ILE A 15 10.77 -14.58 -45.46
C ILE A 15 11.75 -15.40 -44.62
N PHE A 16 12.85 -14.78 -44.21
CA PHE A 16 13.61 -15.28 -43.06
C PHE A 16 12.71 -15.16 -41.84
N SER A 17 12.12 -16.29 -41.44
CA SER A 17 11.50 -16.45 -40.13
C SER A 17 12.60 -16.29 -39.08
N ASN A 18 12.75 -15.09 -38.53
CA ASN A 18 13.39 -14.89 -37.24
C ASN A 18 12.49 -15.54 -36.19
N SER A 19 12.64 -16.85 -36.03
CA SER A 19 12.22 -17.52 -34.80
C SER A 19 13.00 -16.86 -33.67
N PRO A 20 12.36 -16.35 -32.60
CA PRO A 20 13.11 -16.05 -31.39
C PRO A 20 13.88 -17.31 -31.01
N ALA A 21 15.20 -17.16 -30.89
CA ALA A 21 16.10 -18.20 -30.48
C ALA A 21 15.51 -18.85 -29.22
N GLN A 22 15.11 -20.11 -29.37
CA GLN A 22 14.84 -21.01 -28.26
C GLN A 22 16.18 -21.15 -27.53
N THR A 23 16.39 -20.30 -26.53
CA THR A 23 17.53 -20.42 -25.63
C THR A 23 17.45 -21.81 -25.00
N ASP A 24 18.56 -22.54 -25.08
CA ASP A 24 18.70 -23.91 -24.62
C ASP A 24 17.98 -24.14 -23.30
N ASN A 25 17.17 -25.21 -23.27
CA ASN A 25 16.60 -25.80 -22.06
C ASN A 25 17.77 -26.27 -21.18
N ASN A 26 18.42 -25.35 -20.46
CA ASN A 26 19.17 -25.70 -19.28
C ASN A 26 18.18 -26.40 -18.36
N ASN A 27 18.39 -27.71 -18.18
CA ASN A 27 17.57 -28.60 -17.38
C ASN A 27 17.79 -28.28 -15.89
N PHE A 28 17.39 -27.07 -15.48
CA PHE A 28 17.58 -26.56 -14.14
C PHE A 28 16.66 -27.32 -13.18
N LEU A 29 17.22 -27.87 -12.10
CA LEU A 29 16.45 -28.65 -11.14
C LEU A 29 15.36 -27.80 -10.49
N PHE A 30 15.58 -26.49 -10.32
CA PHE A 30 14.55 -25.59 -9.81
C PHE A 30 13.30 -25.48 -10.69
N ARG A 31 13.33 -25.94 -11.95
CA ARG A 31 12.17 -26.02 -12.86
C ARG A 31 11.53 -27.41 -12.93
N ASP A 32 12.16 -28.43 -12.35
CA ASP A 32 11.63 -29.79 -12.34
C ASP A 32 10.53 -29.93 -11.28
N THR A 33 9.27 -30.00 -11.73
CA THR A 33 8.10 -30.08 -10.85
C THR A 33 7.92 -31.45 -10.17
N SER A 34 8.72 -32.45 -10.52
CA SER A 34 8.74 -33.75 -9.84
C SER A 34 9.54 -33.74 -8.53
N LEU A 35 10.41 -32.73 -8.34
CA LEU A 35 11.23 -32.60 -7.14
C LEU A 35 10.48 -31.89 -5.99
N PRO A 36 10.81 -32.19 -4.72
CA PRO A 36 10.34 -31.42 -3.58
C PRO A 36 10.71 -29.94 -3.71
N MET A 37 9.78 -29.04 -3.35
CA MET A 37 9.95 -27.59 -3.45
C MET A 37 11.25 -27.09 -2.81
N GLU A 38 11.62 -27.59 -1.62
CA GLU A 38 12.85 -27.16 -0.95
C GLU A 38 14.11 -27.52 -1.73
N LYS A 39 14.14 -28.66 -2.45
CA LYS A 39 15.27 -29.01 -3.32
C LYS A 39 15.37 -28.10 -4.54
N ARG A 40 14.24 -27.61 -5.03
CA ARG A 40 14.19 -26.63 -6.11
C ARG A 40 14.67 -25.26 -5.63
N ILE A 41 14.34 -24.87 -4.40
CA ILE A 41 14.82 -23.63 -3.77
C ILE A 41 16.34 -23.70 -3.53
N GLU A 42 16.83 -24.81 -2.95
CA GLU A 42 18.28 -25.04 -2.74
C GLU A 42 19.06 -24.95 -4.06
N ASP A 43 18.59 -25.61 -5.13
CA ASP A 43 19.21 -25.53 -6.45
C ASP A 43 19.24 -24.08 -6.96
N LEU A 44 18.13 -23.35 -6.84
CA LEU A 44 18.05 -21.96 -7.29
C LEU A 44 19.03 -21.04 -6.52
N ILE A 45 19.08 -21.14 -5.20
CA ILE A 45 20.00 -20.36 -4.35
C ILE A 45 21.45 -20.69 -4.68
N SER A 46 21.79 -21.97 -4.86
CA SER A 46 23.16 -22.41 -5.16
C SER A 46 23.70 -21.88 -6.49
N ARG A 47 22.79 -21.49 -7.40
CA ARG A 47 23.12 -20.96 -8.72
C ARG A 47 23.32 -19.45 -8.72
N MET A 48 22.87 -18.72 -7.69
CA MET A 48 22.95 -17.26 -7.63
C MET A 48 24.30 -16.76 -7.09
N THR A 49 24.81 -15.67 -7.64
CA THR A 49 25.90 -14.90 -6.99
C THR A 49 25.37 -14.21 -5.72
N ILE A 50 26.26 -13.72 -4.86
CA ILE A 50 25.83 -13.02 -3.65
C ILE A 50 25.03 -11.74 -3.96
N GLU A 51 25.42 -11.01 -5.01
CA GLU A 51 24.70 -9.82 -5.46
C GLU A 51 23.33 -10.17 -6.02
N GLU A 52 23.23 -11.25 -6.81
CA GLU A 52 21.95 -11.76 -7.31
C GLU A 52 21.03 -12.13 -6.14
N LYS A 53 21.55 -12.79 -5.09
CA LYS A 53 20.79 -13.14 -3.87
C LYS A 53 20.23 -11.90 -3.19
N ILE A 54 21.09 -10.90 -2.90
CA ILE A 54 20.68 -9.68 -2.19
C ILE A 54 19.68 -8.86 -3.03
N LEU A 55 19.85 -8.81 -4.36
CA LEU A 55 18.88 -8.16 -5.25
C LEU A 55 17.50 -8.82 -5.22
N GLN A 56 17.41 -10.14 -5.02
CA GLN A 56 16.12 -10.82 -4.82
C GLN A 56 15.47 -10.52 -3.45
N MET A 57 16.19 -9.88 -2.53
CA MET A 57 15.71 -9.47 -1.20
C MET A 57 15.23 -8.01 -1.16
N CYS A 58 15.09 -7.37 -2.33
CA CYS A 58 14.52 -6.03 -2.48
C CYS A 58 13.11 -6.12 -3.08
N ASN A 59 12.21 -5.18 -2.71
CA ASN A 59 10.84 -5.15 -3.21
C ASN A 59 10.73 -4.96 -4.74
N ASP A 60 11.76 -4.41 -5.38
CA ASP A 60 11.92 -4.31 -6.83
C ASP A 60 13.02 -5.27 -7.31
N SER A 61 12.79 -6.57 -7.07
CA SER A 61 13.76 -7.62 -7.38
C SER A 61 14.12 -7.62 -8.85
N ALA A 62 15.40 -7.41 -9.15
CA ALA A 62 15.92 -7.43 -10.51
C ALA A 62 15.76 -8.82 -11.14
N GLY A 63 15.59 -8.88 -12.47
CA GLY A 63 15.63 -10.14 -13.19
C GLY A 63 17.04 -10.73 -13.19
N ILE A 64 17.14 -12.06 -13.32
CA ILE A 64 18.41 -12.78 -13.48
C ILE A 64 18.36 -13.49 -14.83
N GLU A 65 18.86 -12.81 -15.86
CA GLU A 65 18.78 -13.25 -17.26
C GLU A 65 19.44 -14.61 -17.49
N ARG A 66 20.63 -14.82 -16.90
CA ARG A 66 21.37 -16.11 -16.95
C ARG A 66 20.54 -17.30 -16.45
N LEU A 67 19.64 -17.08 -15.50
CA LEU A 67 18.77 -18.10 -14.93
C LEU A 67 17.35 -18.07 -15.53
N GLY A 68 17.09 -17.14 -16.45
CA GLY A 68 15.76 -16.89 -17.04
C GLY A 68 14.72 -16.55 -15.99
N ILE A 69 15.08 -15.71 -15.01
CA ILE A 69 14.19 -15.24 -13.94
C ILE A 69 13.77 -13.80 -14.28
N PRO A 70 12.47 -13.53 -14.50
CA PRO A 70 12.01 -12.17 -14.77
C PRO A 70 12.10 -11.29 -13.52
N PRO A 71 12.16 -9.96 -13.68
CA PRO A 71 12.04 -9.04 -12.56
C PRO A 71 10.71 -9.25 -11.84
N TYR A 72 10.68 -8.98 -10.53
CA TYR A 72 9.49 -9.15 -9.71
C TYR A 72 9.29 -7.98 -8.75
N PHE A 73 8.08 -7.43 -8.75
CA PHE A 73 7.70 -6.30 -7.89
C PHE A 73 6.83 -6.79 -6.75
N TRP A 74 7.40 -6.80 -5.54
CA TRP A 74 6.73 -7.23 -4.32
C TRP A 74 5.67 -6.26 -3.84
N TRP A 75 5.88 -4.96 -4.08
CA TRP A 75 5.01 -3.89 -3.61
C TRP A 75 3.74 -3.78 -4.46
N ASN A 76 2.70 -4.50 -4.04
CA ASN A 76 1.34 -4.30 -4.53
C ASN A 76 0.39 -4.10 -3.34
N GLU A 77 -0.73 -3.42 -3.56
CA GLU A 77 -1.65 -3.00 -2.50
C GLU A 77 -3.08 -3.35 -2.91
N CYS A 78 -3.88 -3.82 -1.96
CA CYS A 78 -5.28 -4.12 -2.21
C CYS A 78 -6.20 -3.88 -1.01
N VAL A 79 -5.96 -2.81 -0.24
CA VAL A 79 -6.70 -2.48 1.00
C VAL A 79 -8.22 -2.59 0.83
N HIS A 80 -8.74 -2.18 -0.32
CA HIS A 80 -10.16 -2.28 -0.66
C HIS A 80 -10.41 -2.51 -2.16
N GLY A 81 -9.64 -3.45 -2.74
CA GLY A 81 -9.53 -3.68 -4.19
C GLY A 81 -8.14 -3.30 -4.70
N VAL A 82 -7.75 -3.80 -5.87
CA VAL A 82 -6.40 -3.62 -6.43
C VAL A 82 -6.08 -2.13 -6.65
N MET A 83 -4.93 -1.64 -6.17
CA MET A 83 -4.53 -0.24 -6.34
C MET A 83 -4.07 0.10 -7.78
N GLY A 84 -4.29 1.35 -8.22
CA GLY A 84 -3.61 1.96 -9.38
C GLY A 84 -4.08 1.58 -10.79
N ARG A 85 -5.07 0.68 -10.95
CA ARG A 85 -5.55 0.18 -12.25
C ARG A 85 -7.05 0.41 -12.45
N ASP A 86 -7.52 0.27 -13.69
CA ASP A 86 -8.96 0.18 -14.02
C ASP A 86 -9.53 -1.14 -13.45
N VAL A 87 -10.09 -1.08 -12.24
CA VAL A 87 -10.47 -2.24 -11.39
C VAL A 87 -11.70 -1.92 -10.55
N THR A 88 -12.30 -2.94 -9.92
CA THR A 88 -13.34 -2.72 -8.93
C THR A 88 -12.76 -2.04 -7.68
N VAL A 89 -13.42 -0.99 -7.19
CA VAL A 89 -13.09 -0.35 -5.92
C VAL A 89 -14.23 -0.59 -4.93
N PHE A 90 -13.91 -1.27 -3.82
CA PHE A 90 -14.85 -1.57 -2.74
C PHE A 90 -14.87 -0.43 -1.70
N PRO A 91 -15.86 -0.40 -0.78
CA PRO A 91 -15.77 0.48 0.39
C PRO A 91 -14.45 0.29 1.13
N HIS A 92 -13.94 1.35 1.75
CA HIS A 92 -12.68 1.29 2.50
C HIS A 92 -12.81 0.33 3.71
N ALA A 93 -11.69 -0.13 4.27
CA ALA A 93 -11.67 -1.19 5.27
C ALA A 93 -12.55 -0.91 6.50
N ILE A 94 -12.55 0.34 7.00
CA ILE A 94 -13.39 0.72 8.13
C ILE A 94 -14.90 0.60 7.82
N ALA A 95 -15.29 0.86 6.57
CA ALA A 95 -16.66 0.68 6.10
C ALA A 95 -16.98 -0.81 5.95
N LEU A 96 -16.06 -1.61 5.41
CA LEU A 96 -16.22 -3.06 5.31
C LEU A 96 -16.38 -3.71 6.69
N ALA A 97 -15.69 -3.21 7.72
CA ALA A 97 -15.88 -3.67 9.09
C ALA A 97 -17.29 -3.39 9.62
N ALA A 98 -17.88 -2.24 9.25
CA ALA A 98 -19.23 -1.86 9.66
C ALA A 98 -20.33 -2.76 9.06
N MET A 99 -20.02 -3.62 8.08
CA MET A 99 -20.96 -4.62 7.57
C MET A 99 -21.26 -5.73 8.58
N TRP A 100 -20.36 -6.01 9.53
CA TRP A 100 -20.41 -7.18 10.42
C TRP A 100 -20.63 -8.51 9.67
N ASN A 101 -20.14 -8.59 8.43
CA ASN A 101 -20.41 -9.68 7.49
C ASN A 101 -19.11 -10.30 6.95
N PRO A 102 -18.52 -11.28 7.66
CA PRO A 102 -17.25 -11.91 7.25
C PRO A 102 -17.38 -12.69 5.93
N ASP A 103 -18.55 -13.25 5.63
CA ASP A 103 -18.78 -14.00 4.38
C ASP A 103 -18.76 -13.07 3.16
N LEU A 104 -19.32 -11.87 3.31
CA LEU A 104 -19.26 -10.84 2.27
C LEU A 104 -17.83 -10.33 2.09
N LEU A 105 -17.07 -10.12 3.18
CA LEU A 105 -15.66 -9.74 3.10
C LEU A 105 -14.81 -10.82 2.42
N TYR A 106 -15.07 -12.11 2.67
CA TYR A 106 -14.41 -13.20 1.96
C TYR A 106 -14.63 -13.11 0.45
N LYS A 107 -15.88 -12.91 0.00
CA LYS A 107 -16.20 -12.72 -1.43
C LYS A 107 -15.49 -11.51 -2.03
N ILE A 108 -15.39 -10.41 -1.29
CA ILE A 108 -14.67 -9.20 -1.72
C ILE A 108 -13.18 -9.48 -1.89
N ALA A 109 -12.57 -10.19 -0.94
CA ALA A 109 -11.17 -10.59 -1.01
C ALA A 109 -10.92 -11.57 -2.17
N THR A 110 -11.83 -12.52 -2.42
CA THR A 110 -11.76 -13.43 -3.58
C THR A 110 -11.85 -12.68 -4.91
N ALA A 111 -12.82 -11.77 -5.05
CA ALA A 111 -12.96 -10.91 -6.24
C ALA A 111 -11.70 -10.07 -6.47
N THR A 112 -11.16 -9.47 -5.39
CA THR A 112 -9.90 -8.71 -5.42
C THR A 112 -8.74 -9.58 -5.92
N SER A 113 -8.64 -10.82 -5.45
CA SER A 113 -7.57 -11.73 -5.88
C SER A 113 -7.75 -12.28 -7.29
N ASP A 114 -8.98 -12.39 -7.79
CA ASP A 114 -9.25 -12.68 -9.20
C ASP A 114 -8.77 -11.55 -10.11
N GLU A 115 -9.12 -10.30 -9.76
CA GLU A 115 -8.69 -9.13 -10.53
C GLU A 115 -7.16 -8.99 -10.52
N ALA A 116 -6.52 -9.20 -9.37
CA ALA A 116 -5.07 -9.21 -9.24
C ALA A 116 -4.39 -10.23 -10.17
N ARG A 117 -4.90 -11.47 -10.25
CA ARG A 117 -4.37 -12.48 -11.17
C ARG A 117 -4.61 -12.11 -12.63
N ALA A 118 -5.78 -11.57 -12.94
CA ALA A 118 -6.13 -11.15 -14.29
C ALA A 118 -5.25 -10.01 -14.83
N VAL A 119 -4.80 -9.08 -13.97
CA VAL A 119 -3.93 -7.97 -14.38
C VAL A 119 -2.43 -8.29 -14.32
N TYR A 120 -2.03 -9.34 -13.62
CA TYR A 120 -0.64 -9.79 -13.52
C TYR A 120 -0.07 -10.26 -14.87
N ARG A 121 1.22 -9.99 -15.11
CA ARG A 121 1.97 -10.47 -16.28
C ARG A 121 3.26 -11.14 -15.82
N PRO A 122 3.45 -12.44 -16.08
CA PRO A 122 4.63 -13.18 -15.62
C PRO A 122 5.96 -12.72 -16.20
N ASP A 123 5.94 -12.07 -17.37
CA ASP A 123 7.12 -11.56 -18.07
C ASP A 123 7.68 -10.26 -17.46
N GLY A 124 7.01 -9.70 -16.44
CA GLY A 124 7.40 -8.43 -15.82
C GLY A 124 7.06 -7.19 -16.64
N SER A 125 6.37 -7.33 -17.78
CA SER A 125 6.02 -6.22 -18.69
C SER A 125 5.07 -5.18 -18.09
N ASN A 126 4.35 -5.55 -17.02
CA ASN A 126 3.44 -4.69 -16.27
C ASN A 126 4.10 -4.04 -15.03
N GLY A 127 5.44 -3.96 -15.01
CA GLY A 127 6.25 -3.53 -13.87
C GLY A 127 5.84 -2.16 -13.29
N GLY A 128 6.00 -2.02 -11.97
CA GLY A 128 5.63 -0.83 -11.21
C GLY A 128 4.94 -1.14 -9.88
N ILE A 129 4.91 -0.14 -8.99
CA ILE A 129 4.19 -0.20 -7.71
C ILE A 129 2.69 -0.41 -7.98
N GLY A 130 2.09 -1.41 -7.32
CA GLY A 130 0.66 -1.72 -7.46
C GLY A 130 0.29 -2.55 -8.70
N SER A 131 1.28 -2.93 -9.53
CA SER A 131 1.00 -3.47 -10.85
C SER A 131 1.88 -4.66 -11.27
N GLY A 132 2.99 -4.93 -10.57
CA GLY A 132 4.04 -5.82 -11.06
C GLY A 132 4.16 -7.20 -10.39
N GLY A 133 3.32 -7.56 -9.42
CA GLY A 133 3.44 -8.84 -8.71
C GLY A 133 2.15 -9.46 -8.18
N LEU A 134 2.32 -10.54 -7.43
CA LEU A 134 1.24 -11.34 -6.84
C LEU A 134 1.31 -11.35 -5.29
N THR A 135 2.11 -10.44 -4.72
CA THR A 135 2.24 -10.21 -3.29
C THR A 135 1.61 -8.88 -2.95
N TYR A 136 0.69 -8.90 -2.00
CA TYR A 136 -0.12 -7.74 -1.66
C TYR A 136 0.07 -7.40 -0.19
N TRP A 137 0.41 -6.14 0.08
CA TRP A 137 0.63 -5.59 1.42
C TRP A 137 -0.69 -5.23 2.09
N SER A 138 -1.54 -6.23 2.22
CA SER A 138 -2.89 -6.13 2.79
C SER A 138 -3.25 -7.47 3.45
N PRO A 139 -4.11 -7.47 4.49
CA PRO A 139 -4.87 -6.33 5.02
C PRO A 139 -4.08 -5.47 6.03
N MET A 140 -4.53 -4.23 6.20
CA MET A 140 -4.09 -3.34 7.28
C MET A 140 -5.00 -3.59 8.48
N ILE A 141 -4.44 -4.09 9.59
CA ILE A 141 -5.22 -4.63 10.72
C ILE A 141 -4.83 -4.06 12.09
N ASN A 142 -3.96 -3.04 12.15
CA ASN A 142 -3.70 -2.34 13.41
C ASN A 142 -4.95 -1.66 13.95
N MET A 143 -4.96 -1.48 15.27
CA MET A 143 -6.07 -0.88 15.99
C MET A 143 -6.16 0.62 15.76
N ALA A 144 -7.33 1.09 15.35
CA ALA A 144 -7.70 2.51 15.35
C ALA A 144 -7.90 3.06 16.76
N ARG A 145 -6.89 2.93 17.62
CA ARG A 145 -6.92 3.33 19.03
C ARG A 145 -7.08 4.84 19.20
N ASP A 146 -6.39 5.62 18.37
CA ASP A 146 -6.50 7.08 18.39
C ASP A 146 -7.28 7.54 17.14
N PRO A 147 -8.47 8.12 17.29
CA PRO A 147 -9.30 8.50 16.15
C PRO A 147 -8.68 9.61 15.29
N ARG A 148 -7.62 10.27 15.74
CA ARG A 148 -6.86 11.26 14.96
C ARG A 148 -5.88 10.62 13.99
N TRP A 149 -5.65 9.31 14.09
CA TRP A 149 -4.70 8.63 13.24
C TRP A 149 -5.12 8.71 11.77
N GLY A 150 -4.26 9.30 10.93
CA GLY A 150 -4.54 9.59 9.53
C GLY A 150 -4.80 8.36 8.64
N ARG A 151 -4.51 7.15 9.15
CA ARG A 151 -4.75 5.87 8.48
C ARG A 151 -5.87 5.03 9.09
N THR A 152 -6.66 5.61 10.00
CA THR A 152 -7.82 4.94 10.62
C THR A 152 -8.75 4.28 9.60
N GLN A 153 -8.95 4.91 8.44
CA GLN A 153 -9.78 4.38 7.34
C GLN A 153 -9.33 2.98 6.88
N GLU A 154 -8.02 2.70 6.89
CA GLU A 154 -7.42 1.43 6.46
C GLU A 154 -7.64 0.28 7.44
N SER A 155 -8.02 0.58 8.69
CA SER A 155 -8.22 -0.42 9.73
C SER A 155 -9.63 -1.00 9.73
N TYR A 156 -9.79 -2.15 10.38
CA TYR A 156 -11.10 -2.72 10.71
C TYR A 156 -11.67 -2.21 12.05
N GLY A 157 -11.20 -1.06 12.55
CA GLY A 157 -11.67 -0.43 13.79
C GLY A 157 -10.74 -0.62 14.99
N GLU A 158 -11.30 -0.46 16.18
CA GLU A 158 -10.57 -0.46 17.45
C GLU A 158 -10.62 -1.79 18.22
N ASP A 159 -11.41 -2.76 17.76
CA ASP A 159 -11.59 -4.05 18.43
C ASP A 159 -10.67 -5.14 17.84
N PRO A 160 -9.74 -5.72 18.63
CA PRO A 160 -8.82 -6.75 18.15
C PRO A 160 -9.52 -8.02 17.65
N TYR A 161 -10.67 -8.37 18.24
CA TYR A 161 -11.41 -9.57 17.84
C TYR A 161 -12.02 -9.39 16.44
N LEU A 162 -12.78 -8.32 16.21
CA LEU A 162 -13.36 -7.99 14.92
C LEU A 162 -12.28 -7.88 13.84
N ALA A 163 -11.23 -7.08 14.09
CA ALA A 163 -10.13 -6.93 13.15
C ALA A 163 -9.42 -8.24 12.83
N GLY A 164 -9.22 -9.10 13.83
CA GLY A 164 -8.65 -10.44 13.65
C GLY A 164 -9.54 -11.35 12.81
N ARG A 165 -10.85 -11.41 13.09
CA ARG A 165 -11.80 -12.25 12.33
C ARG A 165 -11.92 -11.79 10.87
N LEU A 166 -12.00 -10.49 10.64
CA LEU A 166 -12.04 -9.91 9.29
C LEU A 166 -10.71 -10.10 8.56
N GLY A 167 -9.58 -9.93 9.26
CA GLY A 167 -8.25 -10.22 8.72
C GLY A 167 -8.08 -11.67 8.26
N VAL A 168 -8.56 -12.65 9.05
CA VAL A 168 -8.50 -14.08 8.68
C VAL A 168 -9.25 -14.36 7.39
N VAL A 169 -10.48 -13.85 7.23
CA VAL A 169 -11.26 -14.09 6.01
C VAL A 169 -10.67 -13.37 4.80
N PHE A 170 -10.13 -12.16 4.99
CA PHE A 170 -9.47 -11.43 3.93
C PHE A 170 -8.21 -12.15 3.44
N VAL A 171 -7.35 -12.62 4.37
CA VAL A 171 -6.16 -13.43 4.05
C VAL A 171 -6.56 -14.67 3.26
N LYS A 172 -7.56 -15.44 3.71
CA LYS A 172 -8.02 -16.64 3.00
C LYS A 172 -8.53 -16.33 1.59
N GLY A 173 -9.33 -15.27 1.43
CA GLY A 173 -9.85 -14.86 0.12
C GLY A 173 -8.76 -14.40 -0.84
N LEU A 174 -7.68 -13.80 -0.34
CA LEU A 174 -6.51 -13.46 -1.17
C LEU A 174 -5.68 -14.68 -1.55
N GLN A 175 -5.43 -15.59 -0.61
CA GLN A 175 -4.53 -16.71 -0.81
C GLN A 175 -5.16 -17.87 -1.60
N GLY A 176 -6.48 -17.99 -1.61
CA GLY A 176 -7.18 -19.09 -2.27
C GLY A 176 -7.07 -20.41 -1.49
N ASP A 177 -7.58 -21.48 -2.07
CA ASP A 177 -7.78 -22.79 -1.45
C ASP A 177 -7.09 -23.95 -2.19
N ASP A 178 -6.36 -23.67 -3.27
CA ASP A 178 -5.55 -24.68 -3.95
C ASP A 178 -4.48 -25.28 -3.00
N PRO A 179 -4.34 -26.61 -2.94
CA PRO A 179 -3.47 -27.27 -1.97
C PRO A 179 -1.98 -27.07 -2.24
N LYS A 180 -1.60 -26.69 -3.47
CA LYS A 180 -0.21 -26.50 -3.89
C LYS A 180 0.13 -25.03 -4.07
N TYR A 181 -0.77 -24.26 -4.66
CA TYR A 181 -0.51 -22.89 -5.08
C TYR A 181 -1.26 -21.86 -4.25
N LEU A 182 -0.59 -20.75 -3.97
CA LEU A 182 -1.22 -19.52 -3.53
C LEU A 182 -1.77 -18.76 -4.75
N LYS A 183 -2.99 -18.27 -4.63
CA LYS A 183 -3.56 -17.31 -5.57
C LYS A 183 -2.78 -16.02 -5.51
N LEU A 184 -2.68 -15.43 -4.32
CA LEU A 184 -1.81 -14.31 -3.97
C LEU A 184 -1.11 -14.57 -2.63
N VAL A 185 -0.09 -13.78 -2.32
CA VAL A 185 0.48 -13.70 -0.98
C VAL A 185 -0.15 -12.51 -0.24
N ALA A 186 -0.88 -12.79 0.84
CA ALA A 186 -1.39 -11.76 1.75
C ALA A 186 -0.34 -11.39 2.79
N THR A 187 -0.34 -10.12 3.21
CA THR A 187 0.63 -9.57 4.16
C THR A 187 -0.09 -8.67 5.17
N PRO A 188 -0.54 -9.22 6.32
CA PRO A 188 -1.06 -8.41 7.41
C PRO A 188 -0.04 -7.36 7.85
N LYS A 189 -0.48 -6.12 8.03
CA LYS A 189 0.38 -4.99 8.39
C LYS A 189 -0.26 -4.05 9.41
N HIS A 190 0.52 -3.32 10.21
CA HIS A 190 1.99 -3.25 10.30
C HIS A 190 2.42 -3.76 11.68
N PHE A 191 3.24 -4.81 11.71
CA PHE A 191 3.62 -5.56 12.91
C PHE A 191 4.79 -4.86 13.64
N ALA A 192 4.60 -4.24 14.81
CA ALA A 192 3.36 -4.10 15.56
C ALA A 192 3.20 -2.71 16.21
N ALA A 193 2.03 -2.48 16.81
CA ALA A 193 1.71 -1.24 17.55
C ALA A 193 1.95 0.07 16.77
N ASN A 194 1.71 0.04 15.46
CA ASN A 194 1.75 1.22 14.59
C ASN A 194 0.35 1.83 14.43
N ASN A 195 0.10 2.97 15.08
CA ASN A 195 -1.20 3.68 15.03
C ASN A 195 -1.08 5.21 15.23
N GLU A 196 0.07 5.78 14.89
CA GLU A 196 0.36 7.22 14.91
C GLU A 196 1.13 7.56 13.62
N GLU A 197 0.77 8.65 12.92
CA GLU A 197 1.52 9.06 11.71
C GLU A 197 2.72 9.97 12.03
N TYR A 198 2.59 10.88 13.01
CA TYR A 198 3.53 11.97 13.22
C TYR A 198 4.97 11.49 13.51
N ARG A 199 5.13 10.54 14.43
CA ARG A 199 6.45 9.96 14.78
C ARG A 199 6.63 8.54 14.27
N ARG A 200 5.91 8.11 13.22
CA ARG A 200 5.93 6.71 12.80
C ARG A 200 7.33 6.19 12.44
N HIS A 201 8.21 7.06 11.93
CA HIS A 201 9.57 6.73 11.47
C HIS A 201 10.66 6.83 12.56
N SER A 202 10.39 7.43 13.72
CA SER A 202 11.41 7.72 14.74
C SER A 202 10.94 7.49 16.19
N GLY A 203 9.63 7.31 16.38
CA GLY A 203 9.01 7.13 17.68
C GLY A 203 9.03 5.68 18.14
N SER A 204 8.90 5.51 19.46
CA SER A 204 8.68 4.22 20.09
C SER A 204 7.29 4.16 20.73
N SER A 205 6.57 3.08 20.46
CA SER A 205 5.34 2.71 21.16
C SER A 205 5.72 1.97 22.43
N GLU A 206 5.60 2.64 23.58
CA GLU A 206 5.83 2.05 24.90
C GLU A 206 4.58 1.30 25.35
N VAL A 207 4.64 -0.02 25.30
CA VAL A 207 3.50 -0.92 25.54
C VAL A 207 3.92 -2.00 26.53
N PRO A 208 3.26 -2.10 27.70
CA PRO A 208 3.46 -3.21 28.62
C PRO A 208 3.20 -4.56 27.93
N GLU A 209 3.99 -5.59 28.23
CA GLU A 209 3.87 -6.91 27.60
C GLU A 209 2.44 -7.46 27.65
N GLN A 210 1.71 -7.24 28.75
CA GLN A 210 0.30 -7.63 28.86
C GLN A 210 -0.56 -6.97 27.77
N VAL A 211 -0.46 -5.64 27.60
CA VAL A 211 -1.24 -4.90 26.59
C VAL A 211 -0.81 -5.30 25.18
N LEU A 212 0.48 -5.57 24.98
CA LEU A 212 0.99 -6.08 23.71
C LEU A 212 0.30 -7.40 23.35
N GLN A 213 0.26 -8.36 24.29
CA GLN A 213 -0.35 -9.68 24.09
C GLN A 213 -1.88 -9.65 24.01
N GLU A 214 -2.55 -8.77 24.76
CA GLU A 214 -4.02 -8.73 24.85
C GLU A 214 -4.67 -7.85 23.77
N TYR A 215 -3.97 -6.84 23.23
CA TYR A 215 -4.57 -5.84 22.33
C TYR A 215 -3.85 -5.73 20.98
N TYR A 216 -2.53 -5.65 20.97
CA TYR A 216 -1.76 -5.33 19.75
C TYR A 216 -1.33 -6.53 18.91
N LEU A 217 -1.30 -7.74 19.49
CA LEU A 217 -0.88 -8.96 18.81
C LEU A 217 -2.01 -9.94 18.40
N PRO A 218 -3.18 -10.02 19.08
CA PRO A 218 -4.16 -11.07 18.78
C PRO A 218 -4.63 -11.12 17.33
N HIS A 219 -4.90 -9.96 16.71
CA HIS A 219 -5.35 -9.86 15.33
C HIS A 219 -4.30 -10.35 14.32
N PHE A 220 -3.00 -10.10 14.59
CA PHE A 220 -1.91 -10.67 13.80
C PHE A 220 -1.81 -12.18 14.00
N LYS A 221 -1.85 -12.65 15.26
CA LYS A 221 -1.75 -14.07 15.61
C LYS A 221 -2.78 -14.91 14.84
N VAL A 222 -4.05 -14.51 14.82
CA VAL A 222 -5.07 -15.28 14.10
C VAL A 222 -4.88 -15.22 12.59
N CYS A 223 -4.41 -14.11 12.02
CA CYS A 223 -4.08 -14.05 10.58
C CYS A 223 -2.93 -15.00 10.19
N ILE A 224 -1.96 -15.19 11.09
CA ILE A 224 -0.85 -16.14 10.90
C ILE A 224 -1.31 -17.58 11.13
N VAL A 225 -1.90 -17.87 12.29
CA VAL A 225 -2.20 -19.23 12.75
C VAL A 225 -3.42 -19.82 12.05
N GLU A 226 -4.50 -19.05 11.88
CA GLU A 226 -5.75 -19.51 11.26
C GLU A 226 -5.86 -19.08 9.79
N GLY A 227 -5.48 -17.84 9.48
CA GLY A 227 -5.48 -17.29 8.12
C GLY A 227 -4.38 -17.88 7.26
N LYS A 228 -3.30 -18.39 7.87
CA LYS A 228 -2.10 -18.90 7.20
C LYS A 228 -1.48 -17.87 6.26
N ALA A 229 -1.52 -16.59 6.62
CA ALA A 229 -0.87 -15.54 5.83
C ALA A 229 0.59 -15.92 5.57
N HIS A 230 1.04 -15.77 4.32
CA HIS A 230 2.37 -16.21 3.90
C HIS A 230 3.42 -15.10 3.98
N SER A 231 3.01 -13.89 4.36
CA SER A 231 3.87 -12.74 4.59
C SER A 231 3.32 -11.92 5.76
N ILE A 232 4.15 -11.11 6.40
CA ILE A 232 3.76 -10.10 7.40
C ILE A 232 4.71 -8.90 7.26
N MET A 233 4.19 -7.68 7.44
CA MET A 233 5.00 -6.47 7.30
C MET A 233 5.42 -5.93 8.66
N GLY A 234 6.73 -5.78 8.90
CA GLY A 234 7.27 -5.09 10.08
C GLY A 234 7.05 -3.58 9.99
N ALA A 235 6.62 -2.96 11.09
CA ALA A 235 6.31 -1.53 11.14
C ALA A 235 7.56 -0.63 11.14
N TYR A 236 7.32 0.67 10.89
CA TYR A 236 8.34 1.73 10.99
C TYR A 236 8.80 1.98 12.44
N ASN A 237 7.86 2.06 13.38
CA ASN A 237 8.14 2.50 14.75
C ASN A 237 8.95 1.47 15.53
N ALA A 238 9.52 1.90 16.64
CA ALA A 238 10.00 1.00 17.68
C ALA A 238 8.85 0.55 18.60
N VAL A 239 9.04 -0.60 19.25
CA VAL A 239 8.21 -1.05 20.37
C VAL A 239 9.15 -1.27 21.54
N ASN A 240 8.89 -0.59 22.65
CA ASN A 240 9.72 -0.62 23.86
C ASN A 240 11.22 -0.37 23.56
N GLY A 241 11.49 0.62 22.71
CA GLY A 241 12.84 1.07 22.35
C GLY A 241 13.53 0.30 21.21
N ILE A 242 12.92 -0.76 20.66
CA ILE A 242 13.53 -1.58 19.60
C ILE A 242 12.72 -1.44 18.29
N PRO A 243 13.31 -0.97 17.18
CA PRO A 243 12.64 -0.87 15.86
C PRO A 243 11.99 -2.20 15.45
N CYS A 244 10.73 -2.19 14.99
CA CYS A 244 9.99 -3.44 14.74
C CYS A 244 10.69 -4.38 13.76
N CYS A 245 11.34 -3.85 12.71
CA CYS A 245 12.08 -4.65 11.73
C CYS A 245 13.41 -5.22 12.26
N ALA A 246 13.89 -4.76 13.43
CA ALA A 246 15.08 -5.27 14.13
C ALA A 246 14.74 -5.97 15.47
N ASN A 247 13.45 -6.23 15.73
CA ASN A 247 12.98 -6.71 17.03
C ASN A 247 12.85 -8.24 17.05
N SER A 248 13.87 -8.94 17.55
CA SER A 248 13.87 -10.40 17.64
C SER A 248 12.78 -10.96 18.56
N ARG A 249 12.38 -10.24 19.61
CA ARG A 249 11.25 -10.63 20.46
C ARG A 249 9.96 -10.72 19.64
N LEU A 250 9.69 -9.73 18.80
CA LEU A 250 8.52 -9.74 17.92
C LEU A 250 8.65 -10.78 16.80
N LEU A 251 9.75 -10.72 16.05
CA LEU A 251 9.89 -11.42 14.77
C LEU A 251 10.37 -12.86 14.89
N ILE A 252 11.14 -13.21 15.93
CA ILE A 252 11.64 -14.57 16.16
C ILE A 252 10.85 -15.23 17.27
N ASP A 253 10.90 -14.69 18.49
CA ASP A 253 10.35 -15.39 19.66
C ASP A 253 8.84 -15.56 19.54
N ILE A 254 8.10 -14.48 19.26
CA ILE A 254 6.63 -14.51 19.13
C ILE A 254 6.23 -15.08 17.77
N LEU A 255 6.60 -14.39 16.69
CA LEU A 255 6.08 -14.69 15.36
C LEU A 255 6.51 -16.09 14.86
N ARG A 256 7.80 -16.43 14.95
CA ARG A 256 8.31 -17.72 14.46
C ARG A 256 8.25 -18.81 15.54
N GLY A 257 8.60 -18.49 16.77
CA GLY A 257 8.62 -19.42 17.91
C GLY A 257 7.22 -19.77 18.40
N GLU A 258 6.49 -18.80 18.93
CA GLU A 258 5.17 -19.04 19.53
C GLU A 258 4.09 -19.33 18.47
N TRP A 259 4.11 -18.67 17.31
CA TRP A 259 3.05 -18.80 16.29
C TRP A 259 3.42 -19.72 15.12
N GLY A 260 4.68 -20.17 15.02
CA GLY A 260 5.12 -21.11 13.99
C GLY A 260 5.16 -20.54 12.58
N PHE A 261 5.39 -19.22 12.43
CA PHE A 261 5.43 -18.58 11.12
C PHE A 261 6.68 -18.96 10.31
N ASP A 262 6.48 -19.52 9.11
CA ASP A 262 7.54 -19.83 8.14
C ASP A 262 7.40 -19.03 6.83
N GLY A 263 6.65 -17.93 6.88
CA GLY A 263 6.53 -17.01 5.75
C GLY A 263 7.61 -15.92 5.77
N ILE A 264 7.35 -14.90 4.96
CA ILE A 264 8.22 -13.74 4.76
C ILE A 264 7.90 -12.65 5.77
N VAL A 265 8.91 -12.07 6.39
CA VAL A 265 8.80 -10.74 7.02
C VAL A 265 9.34 -9.72 6.03
N VAL A 266 8.48 -8.80 5.60
CA VAL A 266 8.86 -7.65 4.76
C VAL A 266 8.93 -6.40 5.62
N SER A 267 9.91 -5.53 5.41
CA SER A 267 9.93 -4.22 6.07
C SER A 267 8.86 -3.30 5.47
N ASP A 268 8.29 -2.39 6.26
CA ASP A 268 7.66 -1.21 5.66
C ASP A 268 8.71 -0.39 4.88
N CYS A 269 8.26 0.47 3.97
CA CYS A 269 9.10 1.11 2.97
C CYS A 269 10.00 2.19 3.57
N GLY A 270 11.28 1.85 3.77
CA GLY A 270 12.27 2.66 4.48
C GLY A 270 12.52 2.23 5.93
N ALA A 271 11.77 1.26 6.48
CA ALA A 271 11.89 0.89 7.89
C ALA A 271 13.26 0.32 8.28
N ILE A 272 13.98 -0.35 7.35
CA ILE A 272 15.36 -0.77 7.61
C ILE A 272 16.31 0.44 7.69
N THR A 273 16.13 1.43 6.80
CA THR A 273 16.89 2.68 6.86
C THR A 273 16.62 3.44 8.16
N ASP A 274 15.35 3.48 8.61
CA ASP A 274 14.96 4.16 9.84
C ASP A 274 15.72 3.65 11.09
N ILE A 275 16.09 2.36 11.13
CA ILE A 275 16.83 1.76 12.27
C ILE A 275 18.07 2.59 12.64
N HIS A 276 18.85 3.06 11.67
CA HIS A 276 20.01 3.92 11.94
C HIS A 276 19.69 5.41 11.76
N ALA A 277 18.94 5.77 10.71
CA ALA A 277 18.81 7.14 10.28
C ALA A 277 17.89 7.97 11.19
N ASN A 278 16.82 7.35 11.71
CA ASN A 278 15.75 8.04 12.42
C ASN A 278 15.57 7.55 13.87
N HIS A 279 15.79 6.26 14.11
CA HIS A 279 15.75 5.68 15.46
C HIS A 279 17.11 5.75 16.18
N HIS A 280 18.20 5.89 15.43
CA HIS A 280 19.57 5.83 15.96
C HIS A 280 19.84 4.60 16.84
N TYR A 281 19.19 3.48 16.51
CA TYR A 281 19.33 2.22 17.25
C TYR A 281 20.71 1.58 17.03
N VAL A 282 21.28 1.80 15.85
CA VAL A 282 22.66 1.47 15.48
C VAL A 282 23.30 2.65 14.76
N ALA A 283 24.62 2.66 14.65
CA ALA A 283 25.36 3.82 14.14
C ALA A 283 25.39 3.89 12.62
N THR A 284 25.30 2.75 11.94
CA THR A 284 25.57 2.66 10.50
C THR A 284 24.49 1.90 9.71
N PRO A 285 24.33 2.19 8.41
CA PRO A 285 23.41 1.45 7.55
C PRO A 285 23.73 -0.05 7.44
N GLU A 286 25.00 -0.45 7.50
CA GLU A 286 25.42 -1.85 7.50
C GLU A 286 24.93 -2.59 8.75
N GLU A 287 25.08 -1.96 9.93
CA GLU A 287 24.56 -2.50 11.18
C GLU A 287 23.04 -2.58 11.17
N ALA A 288 22.35 -1.64 10.51
CA ALA A 288 20.88 -1.66 10.38
C ALA A 288 20.40 -2.85 9.55
N ALA A 289 21.02 -3.10 8.39
CA ALA A 289 20.70 -4.29 7.59
C ALA A 289 21.04 -5.58 8.33
N ALA A 290 22.18 -5.63 9.03
CA ALA A 290 22.55 -6.79 9.84
C ALA A 290 21.56 -7.06 10.97
N ALA A 291 21.15 -6.01 11.69
CA ALA A 291 20.17 -6.11 12.78
C ALA A 291 18.81 -6.59 12.26
N ALA A 292 18.35 -6.07 11.11
CA ALA A 292 17.09 -6.47 10.50
C ALA A 292 17.11 -7.94 10.06
N LEU A 293 18.15 -8.37 9.34
CA LEU A 293 18.30 -9.76 8.89
C LEU A 293 18.37 -10.74 10.05
N LYS A 294 19.17 -10.44 11.07
CA LYS A 294 19.31 -11.27 12.27
C LYS A 294 18.05 -11.32 13.11
N ALA A 295 17.24 -10.27 13.11
CA ALA A 295 15.92 -10.27 13.72
C ALA A 295 14.88 -11.02 12.88
N GLY A 296 15.20 -11.46 11.66
CA GLY A 296 14.31 -12.24 10.80
C GLY A 296 13.43 -11.42 9.88
N CYS A 297 13.79 -10.15 9.61
CA CYS A 297 13.24 -9.34 8.52
C CYS A 297 13.90 -9.77 7.20
N ASP A 298 13.17 -10.48 6.36
CA ASP A 298 13.71 -11.18 5.18
C ASP A 298 13.81 -10.26 3.95
N LEU A 299 12.80 -9.42 3.71
CA LEU A 299 12.63 -8.62 2.49
C LEU A 299 12.64 -7.11 2.79
N ASN A 300 13.47 -6.34 2.09
CA ASN A 300 13.52 -4.89 2.21
C ASN A 300 12.52 -4.20 1.26
N CYS A 301 11.62 -3.37 1.79
CA CYS A 301 10.98 -2.33 0.99
C CYS A 301 11.81 -1.05 1.02
N GLY A 302 12.33 -0.62 -0.13
CA GLY A 302 13.09 0.62 -0.28
C GLY A 302 13.02 1.17 -1.71
N THR A 303 13.64 2.34 -1.91
CA THR A 303 13.62 3.07 -3.20
C THR A 303 14.96 3.03 -3.94
N ALA A 304 15.99 2.44 -3.34
CA ALA A 304 17.35 2.40 -3.88
C ALA A 304 17.98 1.00 -3.70
N PRO A 305 17.54 -0.02 -4.46
CA PRO A 305 18.02 -1.40 -4.27
C PRO A 305 19.53 -1.54 -4.44
N LYS A 306 20.14 -0.81 -5.39
CA LYS A 306 21.60 -0.83 -5.58
C LYS A 306 22.35 -0.28 -4.37
N GLN A 307 21.81 0.76 -3.72
CA GLN A 307 22.38 1.30 -2.49
C GLN A 307 22.24 0.29 -1.36
N TYR A 308 21.07 -0.33 -1.20
CA TYR A 308 20.86 -1.38 -0.20
C TYR A 308 21.83 -2.56 -0.39
N VAL A 309 22.03 -3.01 -1.62
CA VAL A 309 23.00 -4.09 -1.93
C VAL A 309 24.43 -3.67 -1.57
N ASN A 310 24.91 -2.56 -2.14
CA ASN A 310 26.32 -2.19 -2.08
C ASN A 310 26.72 -1.54 -0.76
N ASP A 311 25.89 -0.67 -0.22
CA ASP A 311 26.23 0.16 0.94
C ASP A 311 25.73 -0.40 2.26
N TYR A 312 24.79 -1.35 2.25
CA TYR A 312 24.26 -1.96 3.46
C TYR A 312 24.73 -3.41 3.57
N VAL A 313 24.24 -4.30 2.71
CA VAL A 313 24.38 -5.74 2.92
C VAL A 313 25.80 -6.24 2.59
N LEU A 314 26.36 -5.89 1.42
CA LEU A 314 27.73 -6.34 1.07
C LEU A 314 28.78 -5.79 2.04
N LYS A 315 28.70 -4.52 2.43
CA LYS A 315 29.60 -3.96 3.46
C LYS A 315 29.37 -4.58 4.83
N ALA A 316 28.13 -4.97 5.19
CA ALA A 316 27.88 -5.73 6.41
C ALA A 316 28.59 -7.10 6.37
N MET A 317 28.60 -7.77 5.21
CA MET A 317 29.35 -9.01 5.03
C MET A 317 30.87 -8.80 5.12
N ASP A 318 31.40 -7.77 4.48
CA ASP A 318 32.84 -7.43 4.55
C ASP A 318 33.31 -7.17 5.99
N LYS A 319 32.41 -6.60 6.82
CA LYS A 319 32.65 -6.39 8.26
C LYS A 319 32.37 -7.62 9.14
N GLY A 320 31.94 -8.74 8.56
CA GLY A 320 31.56 -9.95 9.30
C GLY A 320 30.28 -9.81 10.13
N LEU A 321 29.45 -8.80 9.84
CA LEU A 321 28.19 -8.56 10.54
C LEU A 321 27.06 -9.47 10.03
N VAL A 322 27.13 -9.93 8.78
CA VAL A 322 26.14 -10.84 8.16
C VAL A 322 26.88 -11.97 7.47
N SER A 323 26.40 -13.21 7.60
CA SER A 323 26.91 -14.37 6.88
C SER A 323 26.09 -14.66 5.62
N GLN A 324 26.69 -15.40 4.68
CA GLN A 324 25.94 -15.89 3.52
C GLN A 324 24.80 -16.83 3.92
N ASP A 325 24.96 -17.61 5.00
CA ASP A 325 23.90 -18.52 5.48
C ASP A 325 22.67 -17.76 5.98
N GLU A 326 22.86 -16.59 6.62
CA GLU A 326 21.76 -15.71 7.03
C GLU A 326 21.00 -15.15 5.82
N ILE A 327 21.72 -14.79 4.75
CA ILE A 327 21.15 -14.35 3.47
C ILE A 327 20.40 -15.50 2.79
N ASP A 328 21.00 -16.69 2.72
CA ASP A 328 20.40 -17.87 2.09
C ASP A 328 19.13 -18.32 2.83
N LEU A 329 19.11 -18.21 4.17
CA LEU A 329 17.92 -18.48 4.97
C LEU A 329 16.77 -17.50 4.65
N ALA A 330 17.05 -16.19 4.67
CA ALA A 330 16.05 -15.17 4.33
C ALA A 330 15.54 -15.34 2.89
N LEU A 331 16.45 -15.55 1.95
CA LEU A 331 16.13 -15.78 0.54
C LEU A 331 15.30 -17.05 0.32
N SER A 332 15.55 -18.12 1.10
CA SER A 332 14.75 -19.36 0.98
C SER A 332 13.26 -19.12 1.27
N ARG A 333 12.93 -18.31 2.28
CA ARG A 333 11.54 -17.94 2.62
C ARG A 333 10.91 -17.09 1.53
N ILE A 334 11.67 -16.15 0.99
CA ILE A 334 11.27 -15.30 -0.14
C ILE A 334 10.95 -16.15 -1.37
N LEU A 335 11.86 -17.04 -1.75
CA LEU A 335 11.68 -17.92 -2.91
C LEU A 335 10.52 -18.89 -2.69
N ARG A 336 10.34 -19.43 -1.48
CA ARG A 336 9.21 -20.32 -1.14
C ARG A 336 7.87 -19.69 -1.50
N ALA A 337 7.67 -18.40 -1.25
CA ALA A 337 6.46 -17.70 -1.66
C ALA A 337 6.30 -17.65 -3.19
N ARG A 338 7.38 -17.38 -3.93
CA ARG A 338 7.36 -17.35 -5.41
C ARG A 338 7.10 -18.74 -6.02
N PHE A 339 7.64 -19.79 -5.42
CA PHE A 339 7.31 -21.18 -5.78
C PHE A 339 5.84 -21.50 -5.52
N LYS A 340 5.30 -21.12 -4.35
CA LYS A 340 3.88 -21.28 -4.05
C LYS A 340 2.98 -20.45 -4.97
N LEU A 341 3.44 -19.32 -5.51
CA LEU A 341 2.71 -18.57 -6.54
C LEU A 341 2.71 -19.24 -7.92
N GLY A 342 3.48 -20.32 -8.08
CA GLY A 342 3.61 -21.10 -9.32
C GLY A 342 4.55 -20.46 -10.34
N MET A 343 5.39 -19.50 -9.94
CA MET A 343 6.22 -18.71 -10.87
C MET A 343 7.32 -19.52 -11.57
N PHE A 344 7.66 -20.70 -11.04
CA PHE A 344 8.71 -21.57 -11.58
C PHE A 344 8.14 -22.87 -12.17
N ASP A 345 6.82 -23.00 -12.24
CA ASP A 345 6.12 -24.16 -12.81
C ASP A 345 5.56 -23.79 -14.20
N PRO A 346 5.28 -24.78 -15.07
CA PRO A 346 4.67 -24.50 -16.38
C PRO A 346 3.38 -23.68 -16.24
N PHE A 347 3.24 -22.64 -17.05
CA PHE A 347 2.15 -21.65 -16.92
C PHE A 347 0.76 -22.29 -16.83
N ASP A 348 0.47 -23.28 -17.68
CA ASP A 348 -0.84 -23.94 -17.74
C ASP A 348 -1.12 -24.89 -16.57
N SER A 349 -0.09 -25.24 -15.78
CA SER A 349 -0.20 -26.11 -14.61
C SER A 349 -0.65 -25.38 -13.34
N VAL A 350 -0.63 -24.05 -13.34
CA VAL A 350 -1.05 -23.21 -12.21
C VAL A 350 -2.50 -22.78 -12.43
N PRO A 351 -3.48 -23.26 -11.65
CA PRO A 351 -4.90 -23.05 -11.94
C PRO A 351 -5.30 -21.57 -12.06
N TYR A 352 -4.75 -20.73 -11.18
CA TYR A 352 -5.04 -19.31 -11.14
C TYR A 352 -4.48 -18.51 -12.33
N ASN A 353 -3.66 -19.11 -13.20
CA ASN A 353 -3.25 -18.47 -14.46
C ASN A 353 -4.36 -18.44 -15.51
N ARG A 354 -5.44 -19.22 -15.30
CA ARG A 354 -6.58 -19.32 -16.21
C ARG A 354 -7.68 -18.28 -15.93
N ILE A 355 -7.53 -17.48 -14.87
CA ILE A 355 -8.49 -16.42 -14.54
C ILE A 355 -8.50 -15.39 -15.67
N PRO A 356 -9.64 -15.19 -16.36
CA PRO A 356 -9.68 -14.36 -17.55
C PRO A 356 -9.70 -12.87 -17.22
N LYS A 357 -9.20 -12.02 -18.13
CA LYS A 357 -9.24 -10.55 -17.97
C LYS A 357 -10.64 -9.98 -17.81
N SER A 358 -11.68 -10.69 -18.25
CA SER A 358 -13.08 -10.26 -18.15
C SER A 358 -13.61 -10.20 -16.73
N VAL A 359 -12.91 -10.74 -15.72
CA VAL A 359 -13.30 -10.61 -14.31
C VAL A 359 -13.03 -9.20 -13.77
N VAL A 360 -12.09 -8.47 -14.38
CA VAL A 360 -11.69 -7.12 -13.94
C VAL A 360 -12.84 -6.14 -14.15
N ASP A 361 -13.28 -5.51 -13.06
CA ASP A 361 -14.47 -4.64 -13.05
C ASP A 361 -15.69 -5.31 -13.74
N SER A 362 -15.90 -6.59 -13.46
CA SER A 362 -17.06 -7.33 -13.97
C SER A 362 -18.39 -6.79 -13.40
N PRO A 363 -19.53 -6.98 -14.08
CA PRO A 363 -20.85 -6.67 -13.51
C PRO A 363 -21.06 -7.28 -12.12
N GLU A 364 -20.57 -8.50 -11.91
CA GLU A 364 -20.64 -9.24 -10.65
C GLU A 364 -19.85 -8.54 -9.54
N HIS A 365 -18.60 -8.14 -9.82
CA HIS A 365 -17.77 -7.42 -8.85
C HIS A 365 -18.32 -6.02 -8.54
N ARG A 366 -18.87 -5.31 -9.54
CA ARG A 366 -19.56 -4.03 -9.30
C ARG A 366 -20.81 -4.19 -8.44
N GLN A 367 -21.58 -5.25 -8.66
CA GLN A 367 -22.74 -5.56 -7.82
C GLN A 367 -22.31 -5.90 -6.39
N LEU A 368 -21.18 -6.60 -6.22
CA LEU A 368 -20.58 -6.88 -4.92
C LEU A 368 -20.15 -5.60 -4.20
N ALA A 369 -19.49 -4.66 -4.90
CA ALA A 369 -19.12 -3.36 -4.34
C ALA A 369 -20.36 -2.54 -3.91
N ARG A 370 -21.44 -2.60 -4.70
CA ARG A 370 -22.74 -1.97 -4.36
C ARG A 370 -23.37 -2.62 -3.14
N GLN A 371 -23.38 -3.95 -3.04
CA GLN A 371 -23.88 -4.66 -1.86
C GLN A 371 -23.09 -4.28 -0.61
N ALA A 372 -21.76 -4.32 -0.69
CA ALA A 372 -20.88 -3.93 0.40
C ALA A 372 -21.16 -2.49 0.85
N SER A 373 -21.32 -1.57 -0.09
CA SER A 373 -21.68 -0.16 0.21
C SER A 373 -23.01 -0.06 0.96
N CYS A 374 -24.02 -0.84 0.57
CA CYS A 374 -25.32 -0.85 1.25
C CYS A 374 -25.24 -1.43 2.67
N GLU A 375 -24.47 -2.50 2.88
CA GLU A 375 -24.32 -3.13 4.21
C GLU A 375 -23.38 -2.35 5.14
N SER A 376 -22.54 -1.46 4.61
CA SER A 376 -21.57 -0.67 5.39
C SER A 376 -22.14 0.63 5.98
N ILE A 377 -23.28 1.12 5.49
CA ILE A 377 -23.85 2.41 5.92
C ILE A 377 -24.47 2.27 7.31
N VAL A 378 -24.00 3.09 8.26
CA VAL A 378 -24.49 3.11 9.65
C VAL A 378 -25.52 4.23 9.84
N LEU A 379 -26.76 3.86 10.20
CA LEU A 379 -27.80 4.82 10.58
C LEU A 379 -27.62 5.24 12.06
N LEU A 380 -26.93 6.36 12.30
CA LEU A 380 -26.66 6.84 13.66
C LEU A 380 -27.88 7.46 14.35
N LYS A 381 -28.75 8.14 13.59
CA LYS A 381 -29.90 8.88 14.11
C LYS A 381 -31.06 8.86 13.12
N ASN A 382 -32.26 8.54 13.59
CA ASN A 382 -33.49 8.58 12.79
C ASN A 382 -34.70 9.02 13.65
N GLU A 383 -34.77 10.31 13.94
CA GLU A 383 -35.89 10.88 14.71
C GLU A 383 -37.18 10.93 13.89
N ASN A 384 -38.32 10.73 14.57
CA ASN A 384 -39.66 10.83 14.00
C ASN A 384 -39.89 9.93 12.76
N ASN A 385 -39.13 8.83 12.63
CA ASN A 385 -39.15 7.96 11.45
C ASN A 385 -38.96 8.74 10.14
N PHE A 386 -38.05 9.72 10.15
CA PHE A 386 -37.77 10.54 8.97
C PHE A 386 -37.32 9.71 7.76
N LEU A 387 -36.47 8.70 8.00
CA LEU A 387 -36.10 7.69 7.01
C LEU A 387 -36.90 6.39 7.21
N PRO A 388 -37.27 5.69 6.11
CA PRO A 388 -37.01 6.03 4.71
C PRO A 388 -37.93 7.13 4.17
N LEU A 389 -37.42 7.90 3.20
CA LEU A 389 -38.17 8.98 2.55
C LEU A 389 -39.33 8.46 1.69
N ASP A 390 -40.52 9.04 1.85
CA ASP A 390 -41.68 8.79 0.99
C ASP A 390 -41.58 9.60 -0.32
N LYS A 391 -41.09 8.94 -1.38
CA LYS A 391 -40.89 9.55 -2.72
C LYS A 391 -42.18 10.16 -3.29
N SER A 392 -43.37 9.69 -2.91
CA SER A 392 -44.63 10.22 -3.43
C SER A 392 -44.95 11.64 -2.95
N LYS A 393 -44.38 12.02 -1.79
CA LYS A 393 -44.59 13.32 -1.15
C LYS A 393 -43.51 14.35 -1.49
N ILE A 394 -42.43 13.92 -2.15
CA ILE A 394 -41.27 14.77 -2.45
C ILE A 394 -41.40 15.33 -3.86
N LYS A 395 -41.22 16.65 -3.99
CA LYS A 395 -41.18 17.33 -5.30
C LYS A 395 -39.77 17.77 -5.68
N SER A 396 -38.92 18.05 -4.70
CA SER A 396 -37.52 18.40 -4.91
C SER A 396 -36.62 17.92 -3.76
N ILE A 397 -35.34 17.71 -4.06
CA ILE A 397 -34.29 17.35 -3.11
C ILE A 397 -33.09 18.27 -3.34
N ALA A 398 -32.59 18.88 -2.26
CA ALA A 398 -31.32 19.58 -2.26
C ALA A 398 -30.22 18.65 -1.72
N VAL A 399 -29.16 18.45 -2.49
CA VAL A 399 -27.98 17.65 -2.14
C VAL A 399 -26.83 18.61 -1.90
N ILE A 400 -26.45 18.81 -0.64
CA ILE A 400 -25.54 19.89 -0.23
C ILE A 400 -24.30 19.30 0.45
N GLY A 401 -23.11 19.80 0.10
CA GLY A 401 -21.88 19.54 0.83
C GLY A 401 -20.67 19.17 -0.05
N PRO A 402 -19.45 19.23 0.51
CA PRO A 402 -18.20 19.03 -0.23
C PRO A 402 -18.01 17.62 -0.81
N TYR A 403 -18.72 16.62 -0.27
CA TYR A 403 -18.70 15.23 -0.76
C TYR A 403 -19.94 14.86 -1.58
N ALA A 404 -20.88 15.79 -1.75
CA ALA A 404 -22.20 15.44 -2.27
C ALA A 404 -22.16 15.09 -3.77
N ASN A 405 -21.21 15.65 -4.53
CA ASN A 405 -21.00 15.34 -5.95
C ASN A 405 -19.53 15.02 -6.28
N VAL A 406 -18.87 14.26 -5.40
CA VAL A 406 -17.47 13.81 -5.59
C VAL A 406 -17.41 12.30 -5.35
N LEU A 407 -16.57 11.61 -6.13
CA LEU A 407 -16.23 10.21 -5.87
C LEU A 407 -15.07 10.15 -4.86
N TYR A 408 -15.39 9.94 -3.59
CA TYR A 408 -14.39 9.82 -2.53
C TYR A 408 -14.12 8.35 -2.22
N LEU A 409 -12.95 7.85 -2.66
CA LEU A 409 -12.58 6.43 -2.56
C LEU A 409 -11.68 6.11 -1.36
N GLY A 410 -11.07 7.12 -0.74
CA GLY A 410 -10.04 6.96 0.29
C GLY A 410 -8.63 6.86 -0.31
N ASN A 411 -7.66 6.40 0.49
CA ASN A 411 -6.30 6.12 0.04
C ASN A 411 -6.15 4.67 -0.45
N TYR A 412 -5.02 4.33 -1.07
CA TYR A 412 -4.73 2.97 -1.60
C TYR A 412 -5.79 2.43 -2.58
N SER A 413 -6.50 3.32 -3.27
CA SER A 413 -7.58 2.94 -4.17
C SER A 413 -7.10 2.62 -5.58
N GLY A 414 -7.85 1.73 -6.25
CA GLY A 414 -7.83 1.60 -7.70
C GLY A 414 -8.50 2.77 -8.41
N LYS A 415 -8.64 2.63 -9.73
CA LYS A 415 -9.41 3.54 -10.56
C LYS A 415 -10.66 2.81 -11.05
N PRO A 416 -11.87 3.15 -10.55
CA PRO A 416 -13.07 2.48 -11.01
C PRO A 416 -13.40 2.90 -12.45
N THR A 417 -13.80 1.96 -13.31
CA THR A 417 -14.26 2.32 -14.67
C THR A 417 -15.62 3.01 -14.67
N ARG A 418 -16.37 2.85 -13.56
CA ARG A 418 -17.67 3.48 -13.30
C ARG A 418 -17.76 3.90 -11.84
N GLY A 419 -17.99 5.19 -11.60
CA GLY A 419 -18.29 5.75 -10.29
C GLY A 419 -19.70 6.35 -10.28
N VAL A 420 -20.32 6.37 -9.10
CA VAL A 420 -21.61 7.06 -8.87
C VAL A 420 -21.45 7.93 -7.63
N THR A 421 -21.58 9.25 -7.79
CA THR A 421 -21.55 10.17 -6.64
C THR A 421 -22.84 10.06 -5.82
N ILE A 422 -22.86 10.63 -4.62
CA ILE A 422 -24.09 10.69 -3.79
C ILE A 422 -25.22 11.40 -4.55
N PHE A 423 -24.92 12.54 -5.19
CA PHE A 423 -25.85 13.31 -6.01
C PHE A 423 -26.40 12.48 -7.19
N GLU A 424 -25.53 11.81 -7.94
CA GLU A 424 -25.94 10.96 -9.06
C GLU A 424 -26.79 9.79 -8.57
N GLY A 425 -26.42 9.14 -7.46
CA GLY A 425 -27.17 8.05 -6.85
C GLY A 425 -28.59 8.46 -6.45
N ILE A 426 -28.74 9.63 -5.83
CA ILE A 426 -30.06 10.19 -5.47
C ILE A 426 -30.86 10.48 -6.74
N LYS A 427 -30.27 11.20 -7.71
CA LYS A 427 -30.93 11.57 -8.97
C LYS A 427 -31.41 10.35 -9.76
N ASN A 428 -30.57 9.33 -9.87
CA ASN A 428 -30.88 8.07 -10.56
C ASN A 428 -32.02 7.31 -9.86
N ASN A 429 -32.07 7.34 -8.52
CA ASN A 429 -33.08 6.65 -7.73
C ASN A 429 -34.45 7.35 -7.69
N THR A 430 -34.51 8.68 -7.88
CA THR A 430 -35.77 9.44 -7.88
C THR A 430 -36.39 9.61 -9.26
N GLY A 431 -35.61 9.46 -10.34
CA GLY A 431 -36.08 9.66 -11.71
C GLY A 431 -36.45 11.11 -12.00
N SER A 432 -37.28 11.34 -13.04
CA SER A 432 -37.63 12.69 -13.53
C SER A 432 -38.75 13.39 -12.75
N ASN A 433 -39.45 12.70 -11.84
CA ASN A 433 -40.60 13.24 -11.11
C ASN A 433 -40.21 14.11 -9.90
N VAL A 434 -38.94 14.10 -9.50
CA VAL A 434 -38.39 14.86 -8.38
C VAL A 434 -37.24 15.72 -8.89
N GLU A 435 -37.29 17.02 -8.64
CA GLU A 435 -36.21 17.93 -8.99
C GLU A 435 -35.03 17.78 -8.01
N VAL A 436 -33.89 17.27 -8.47
CA VAL A 436 -32.69 17.11 -7.62
C VAL A 436 -31.67 18.20 -7.97
N LYS A 437 -31.36 19.07 -7.00
CA LYS A 437 -30.41 20.18 -7.13
C LYS A 437 -29.20 19.95 -6.25
N TYR A 438 -28.03 20.27 -6.76
CA TYR A 438 -26.78 20.24 -6.01
C TYR A 438 -26.34 21.66 -5.64
N ALA A 439 -25.78 21.82 -4.44
CA ALA A 439 -25.01 23.00 -4.07
C ALA A 439 -23.79 22.57 -3.25
N LEU A 440 -22.63 23.17 -3.48
CA LEU A 440 -21.42 22.84 -2.72
C LEU A 440 -21.59 23.14 -1.22
N GLY A 441 -22.20 24.28 -0.89
CA GLY A 441 -22.25 24.79 0.47
C GLY A 441 -20.89 25.36 0.86
N CYS A 442 -20.01 24.53 1.42
CA CYS A 442 -18.65 24.90 1.83
C CYS A 442 -17.60 23.91 1.29
N ALA A 443 -16.34 24.35 1.24
CA ALA A 443 -15.22 23.47 0.91
C ALA A 443 -14.84 22.56 2.09
N ARG A 444 -14.20 21.42 1.79
CA ARG A 444 -13.69 20.45 2.80
C ARG A 444 -12.62 21.07 3.70
N THR A 445 -11.74 21.84 3.07
CA THR A 445 -10.66 22.61 3.69
C THR A 445 -10.83 24.03 3.21
N GLY A 446 -10.79 25.00 4.12
CA GLY A 446 -10.77 26.41 3.77
C GLY A 446 -9.39 26.97 4.03
N ASN A 447 -8.84 27.71 3.07
CA ASN A 447 -7.95 28.78 3.45
C ASN A 447 -8.82 29.82 4.16
N LEU A 448 -8.31 30.43 5.23
CA LEU A 448 -8.91 31.67 5.69
C LEU A 448 -8.76 32.66 4.53
N GLU A 449 -9.86 33.04 3.90
CA GLU A 449 -9.84 34.10 2.91
C GLU A 449 -9.30 35.36 3.63
N PRO A 450 -8.14 35.89 3.22
CA PRO A 450 -7.56 37.04 3.89
C PRO A 450 -8.52 38.21 3.72
N ILE A 451 -8.66 39.01 4.78
CA ILE A 451 -9.46 40.22 4.74
C ILE A 451 -9.00 41.06 3.55
N GLU A 452 -9.92 41.39 2.64
CA GLU A 452 -9.55 42.17 1.46
C GLU A 452 -8.93 43.49 1.90
N SER A 453 -7.88 43.91 1.20
CA SER A 453 -7.11 45.12 1.53
C SER A 453 -7.93 46.40 1.54
N ILE A 454 -9.15 46.40 0.98
CA ILE A 454 -10.09 47.53 1.06
C ILE A 454 -10.64 47.75 2.48
N TYR A 455 -10.62 46.72 3.32
CA TYR A 455 -11.11 46.76 4.70
C TYR A 455 -10.00 47.03 5.72
N LEU A 456 -8.74 47.07 5.29
CA LEU A 456 -7.58 47.35 6.15
C LEU A 456 -7.20 48.82 6.04
N LYS A 457 -7.16 49.52 7.18
CA LYS A 457 -6.69 50.90 7.25
C LYS A 457 -5.82 51.12 8.48
N THR A 458 -4.74 51.88 8.32
CA THR A 458 -3.93 52.40 9.42
C THR A 458 -4.67 53.52 10.15
N GLU A 459 -4.20 53.90 11.34
CA GLU A 459 -4.80 55.00 12.12
C GLU A 459 -4.83 56.34 11.37
N ASP A 460 -3.85 56.59 10.50
CA ASP A 460 -3.78 57.77 9.62
C ASP A 460 -4.58 57.61 8.30
N GLY A 461 -5.35 56.53 8.16
CA GLY A 461 -6.30 56.31 7.07
C GLY A 461 -5.72 55.75 5.78
N LYS A 462 -4.44 55.35 5.76
CA LYS A 462 -3.82 54.69 4.59
C LYS A 462 -4.31 53.25 4.47
N ARG A 463 -4.36 52.74 3.24
CA ARG A 463 -4.79 51.35 2.96
C ARG A 463 -3.73 50.36 3.45
N GLY A 464 -4.17 49.34 4.19
CA GLY A 464 -3.30 48.32 4.80
C GLY A 464 -3.22 48.44 6.33
N LEU A 465 -2.40 47.59 6.95
CA LEU A 465 -2.05 47.68 8.37
C LEU A 465 -0.57 48.03 8.55
N LYS A 466 -0.23 48.66 9.67
CA LYS A 466 1.17 48.92 10.04
C LYS A 466 1.81 47.60 10.51
N GLY A 467 2.79 47.11 9.76
CA GLY A 467 3.64 45.99 10.14
C GLY A 467 4.94 46.49 10.77
N GLU A 468 5.28 45.97 11.94
CA GLU A 468 6.58 46.19 12.61
C GLU A 468 7.31 44.85 12.69
N TYR A 469 8.50 44.79 12.12
CA TYR A 469 9.28 43.56 11.98
C TYR A 469 10.58 43.66 12.77
N PHE A 470 10.85 42.63 13.58
CA PHE A 470 11.98 42.59 14.52
C PHE A 470 12.93 41.47 14.13
N ASP A 471 14.21 41.60 14.49
CA ASP A 471 15.25 40.58 14.23
C ASP A 471 15.41 39.65 15.45
N ASN A 472 14.29 39.41 16.15
CA ASN A 472 14.18 38.54 17.31
C ASN A 472 12.72 38.18 17.56
N LYS A 473 12.51 36.99 18.13
CA LYS A 473 11.18 36.40 18.39
C LYS A 473 10.42 37.05 19.55
N ASP A 474 11.09 37.89 20.34
CA ASP A 474 10.55 38.51 21.56
C ASP A 474 10.05 39.96 21.33
N PHE A 475 10.09 40.44 20.08
CA PHE A 475 9.72 41.80 19.67
C PHE A 475 10.43 42.91 20.47
N GLN A 476 11.68 42.66 20.90
CA GLN A 476 12.45 43.60 21.70
C GLN A 476 13.27 44.57 20.84
N GLY A 477 13.43 45.79 21.35
CA GLY A 477 14.24 46.83 20.72
C GLY A 477 13.49 47.64 19.66
N THR A 478 14.24 48.26 18.74
CA THR A 478 13.64 49.01 17.61
C THR A 478 13.34 48.05 16.47
N ALA A 479 12.11 48.07 15.96
CA ALA A 479 11.74 47.34 14.75
C ALA A 479 12.74 47.65 13.62
N LYS A 480 13.27 46.62 12.98
CA LYS A 480 14.19 46.76 11.86
C LYS A 480 13.50 47.39 10.65
N ILE A 481 12.25 46.99 10.43
CA ILE A 481 11.42 47.46 9.33
C ILE A 481 10.04 47.82 9.88
N ILE A 482 9.57 49.00 9.46
CA ILE A 482 8.21 49.45 9.68
C ILE A 482 7.64 49.78 8.32
N ARG A 483 6.58 49.09 7.91
CA ARG A 483 5.90 49.34 6.64
C ARG A 483 4.39 49.22 6.78
N ILE A 484 3.68 49.57 5.72
CA ILE A 484 2.25 49.32 5.62
C ILE A 484 2.06 48.12 4.71
N ASP A 485 1.51 47.05 5.26
CA ASP A 485 1.18 45.85 4.52
C ASP A 485 -0.25 45.95 4.02
N GLU A 486 -0.41 46.04 2.70
CA GLU A 486 -1.74 46.15 2.10
C GLU A 486 -2.59 44.89 2.32
N LYS A 487 -1.97 43.73 2.46
CA LYS A 487 -2.63 42.43 2.71
C LYS A 487 -1.95 41.69 3.85
N ILE A 488 -2.74 41.00 4.66
CA ILE A 488 -2.26 40.13 5.74
C ILE A 488 -2.46 38.69 5.29
N GLN A 489 -1.63 38.26 4.33
CA GLN A 489 -1.61 36.91 3.80
C GLN A 489 -0.15 36.52 3.62
N PHE A 490 0.50 36.22 4.74
CA PHE A 490 1.92 35.95 4.76
C PHE A 490 2.17 34.44 4.86
N ASP A 491 2.86 33.91 3.86
CA ASP A 491 3.52 32.61 3.92
C ASP A 491 4.95 32.82 3.46
N TRP A 492 5.89 32.72 4.39
CA TRP A 492 7.31 33.02 4.14
C TRP A 492 8.13 31.76 3.87
N GLY A 493 7.54 30.57 3.96
CA GLY A 493 8.25 29.29 3.84
C GLY A 493 9.53 29.25 4.68
N ASP A 494 10.66 28.92 4.05
CA ASP A 494 12.00 28.88 4.67
C ASP A 494 12.77 30.22 4.57
N THR A 495 12.08 31.33 4.33
CA THR A 495 12.68 32.66 4.13
C THR A 495 12.17 33.70 5.11
N ALA A 496 12.88 34.82 5.20
CA ALA A 496 12.46 35.95 6.01
C ALA A 496 11.42 36.83 5.27
N PRO A 497 10.54 37.55 5.99
CA PRO A 497 9.52 38.45 5.43
C PRO A 497 10.08 39.52 4.48
N VAL A 498 11.37 39.81 4.63
CA VAL A 498 12.19 40.81 3.94
C VAL A 498 13.66 40.41 4.08
N SER A 499 14.49 40.80 3.12
CA SER A 499 15.91 40.43 3.05
C SER A 499 16.78 40.92 4.21
N GLU A 500 16.30 41.92 4.95
CA GLU A 500 17.00 42.61 6.02
C GLU A 500 16.85 41.91 7.38
N LEU A 501 16.04 40.84 7.46
CA LEU A 501 15.84 40.04 8.67
C LEU A 501 16.57 38.71 8.55
N ASN A 502 17.11 38.22 9.67
CA ASN A 502 17.72 36.90 9.71
C ASN A 502 16.65 35.81 9.64
N LYS A 503 16.62 35.04 8.54
CA LYS A 503 15.66 33.95 8.30
C LYS A 503 15.51 32.93 9.45
N ASP A 504 16.52 32.76 10.30
CA ASP A 504 16.49 31.79 11.40
C ASP A 504 15.99 32.42 12.72
N ASN A 505 15.82 33.76 12.75
CA ASN A 505 15.53 34.51 13.98
C ASN A 505 14.88 35.89 13.73
N PHE A 506 13.63 35.92 13.24
CA PHE A 506 12.80 37.12 13.09
C PHE A 506 11.40 36.96 13.69
#